data_AF-A0A843CC57-F1
#
_entry.id   AF-A0A843CC57-F1
#
_cell.length_a   1.000
_cell.length_b   1.000
_cell.length_c   1.000
_cell.angle_alpha   90.00
_cell.angle_beta   90.00
_cell.angle_gamma   90.00
#
_symmetry.space_group_name_H-M   'P 1'
#
loop_
_entity.id
_entity.type
_entity.pdbx_description
1 polymer ?
#
loop_
_entity_poly.entity_id
_entity_poly.type
_entity_poly.pdbx_seq_one_letter_code
_entity_poly.pdbx_strand_id
1 'polypeptide(L)'
;MTDQNIAKKFGVTPDELYNLLQKKEPLLLFDLSSQDAYNEGHINGAVHAVCDARAKDTIMPKIPKNVKLVLVDDDGTISEETAKMMRSFGLDAHYLQGGMKNWNKDLVKGSPPTAITPDKLWKKMQDQNIFLLDVRDSDEFSDFNIPGSVNISLSDLFKFENISNIPRDKEIITICPHGNMAMVATFALARNGIKSHILEGGLAGWSQVLNTVKAAKNPTVIQVEKVGKGCLSHVIVSEDEAIVIDPLYPAEKYLEVARQEGARITKIIDTHQHADHVSAAQQLANLTGATMHESGLEIWNRSYDFLDDKQEITFGKSRLRVIHTPGHTPGSLSYVVDEKYVFTGDILFIESIGRPDLRDKAEEFAGQLYDSLHNKLLKLPSNMIVFPTHHGVSIKPVDEVFSTTIEKAKEHDILKLSKEEFVKQVVSVTIPRPMNYQKIIQINKGTIPLIQTDIPNLELGPNRCSITANR
;
A
#
# COMPACT_ATOMS: atom_id res chain seq x y z
N MET A 1 -25.68 42.69 -11.94
CA MET A 1 -25.08 41.89 -13.03
C MET A 1 -25.38 40.44 -12.71
N THR A 2 -26.00 39.71 -13.63
CA THR A 2 -26.45 38.32 -13.45
C THR A 2 -25.27 37.33 -13.39
N ASP A 3 -25.44 36.20 -12.69
CA ASP A 3 -24.42 35.14 -12.52
C ASP A 3 -23.81 34.61 -13.82
N GLN A 4 -24.51 34.72 -14.96
CA GLN A 4 -24.00 34.35 -16.28
C GLN A 4 -22.84 35.23 -16.79
N ASN A 5 -22.64 36.44 -16.26
CA ASN A 5 -21.51 37.31 -16.66
C ASN A 5 -20.22 37.01 -15.89
N ILE A 6 -20.29 36.22 -14.81
CA ILE A 6 -19.10 35.75 -14.08
C ILE A 6 -18.49 34.52 -14.79
N ALA A 7 -19.34 33.68 -15.41
CA ALA A 7 -18.97 32.47 -16.17
C ALA A 7 -18.16 32.71 -17.46
N LYS A 8 -17.92 33.97 -17.88
CA LYS A 8 -17.02 34.29 -19.01
C LYS A 8 -15.70 34.93 -18.58
N LYS A 9 -15.55 35.32 -17.31
CA LYS A 9 -14.44 36.21 -16.90
C LYS A 9 -13.12 35.49 -16.63
N PHE A 10 -13.17 34.19 -16.33
CA PHE A 10 -12.00 33.44 -15.84
C PHE A 10 -11.73 32.12 -16.57
N GLY A 11 -12.58 31.74 -17.52
CA GLY A 11 -12.31 30.62 -18.41
C GLY A 11 -11.18 30.97 -19.37
N VAL A 12 -10.26 30.04 -19.57
CA VAL A 12 -9.13 30.12 -20.50
C VAL A 12 -9.46 29.27 -21.72
N THR A 13 -9.27 29.81 -22.91
CA THR A 13 -9.45 29.05 -24.15
C THR A 13 -8.29 28.05 -24.36
N PRO A 14 -8.49 26.98 -25.16
CA PRO A 14 -7.40 26.04 -25.49
C PRO A 14 -6.13 26.73 -26.01
N ASP A 15 -6.27 27.75 -26.87
CA ASP A 15 -5.13 28.48 -27.43
C ASP A 15 -4.43 29.37 -26.38
N GLU A 16 -5.17 30.01 -25.48
CA GLU A 16 -4.57 30.77 -24.37
C GLU A 16 -3.80 29.87 -23.41
N LEU A 17 -4.38 28.72 -23.03
CA LEU A 17 -3.71 27.76 -22.16
C LEU A 17 -2.46 27.18 -22.84
N TYR A 18 -2.54 26.81 -24.11
CA TYR A 18 -1.38 26.37 -24.88
C TYR A 18 -0.26 27.41 -24.87
N ASN A 19 -0.58 28.68 -25.10
CA ASN A 19 0.40 29.77 -25.05
C ASN A 19 1.00 29.97 -23.65
N LEU A 20 0.20 29.81 -22.58
CA LEU A 20 0.71 29.88 -21.21
C LEU A 20 1.73 28.76 -20.94
N LEU A 21 1.45 27.54 -21.40
CA LEU A 21 2.36 26.39 -21.26
C LEU A 21 3.70 26.61 -21.99
N GLN A 22 3.70 27.32 -23.13
CA GLN A 22 4.94 27.63 -23.87
C GLN A 22 5.79 28.71 -23.20
N LYS A 23 5.19 29.66 -22.49
CA LYS A 23 5.89 30.81 -21.88
C LYS A 23 6.78 30.44 -20.69
N LYS A 24 6.70 29.19 -20.19
CA LYS A 24 7.36 28.73 -18.95
C LYS A 24 7.10 29.64 -17.74
N GLU A 25 6.00 30.39 -17.77
CA GLU A 25 5.54 31.16 -16.63
C GLU A 25 4.99 30.20 -15.56
N PRO A 26 5.02 30.58 -14.28
CA PRO A 26 4.56 29.70 -13.21
C PRO A 26 3.04 29.48 -13.29
N LEU A 27 2.64 28.29 -13.74
CA LEU A 27 1.26 27.83 -13.92
C LEU A 27 1.07 26.48 -13.22
N LEU A 28 0.03 26.35 -12.39
CA LEU A 28 -0.45 25.07 -11.90
C LEU A 28 -1.60 24.60 -12.79
N LEU A 29 -1.50 23.39 -13.33
CA LEU A 29 -2.52 22.80 -14.18
C LEU A 29 -3.05 21.53 -13.51
N PHE A 30 -4.28 21.60 -13.00
CA PHE A 30 -4.92 20.50 -12.27
C PHE A 30 -5.99 19.85 -13.15
N ASP A 31 -5.86 18.54 -13.35
CA ASP A 31 -6.83 17.72 -14.06
C ASP A 31 -7.75 17.01 -13.06
N LEU A 32 -9.03 17.34 -13.10
CA LEU A 32 -10.05 16.84 -12.19
C LEU A 32 -10.87 15.69 -12.80
N SER A 33 -10.51 15.23 -14.01
CA SER A 33 -11.10 14.03 -14.61
C SER A 33 -10.75 12.78 -13.80
N SER A 34 -11.34 11.62 -14.11
CA SER A 34 -10.99 10.39 -13.41
C SER A 34 -9.52 10.00 -13.66
N GLN A 35 -8.93 9.23 -12.73
CA GLN A 35 -7.56 8.75 -12.87
C GLN A 35 -7.34 7.97 -14.18
N ASP A 36 -8.34 7.19 -14.61
CA ASP A 36 -8.30 6.43 -15.87
C ASP A 36 -8.31 7.37 -17.08
N ALA A 37 -9.21 8.35 -17.12
CA ALA A 37 -9.28 9.34 -18.20
C ALA A 37 -7.97 10.14 -18.31
N TYR A 38 -7.42 10.58 -17.17
CA TYR A 38 -6.11 11.25 -17.12
C TYR A 38 -4.99 10.37 -17.69
N ASN A 39 -4.97 9.08 -17.36
CA ASN A 39 -3.97 8.14 -17.84
C ASN A 39 -4.10 7.85 -19.35
N GLU A 40 -5.33 7.82 -19.87
CA GLU A 40 -5.63 7.65 -21.29
C GLU A 40 -5.18 8.83 -22.15
N GLY A 41 -5.22 10.05 -21.59
CA GLY A 41 -4.63 11.24 -22.20
C GLY A 41 -4.91 12.54 -21.46
N HIS A 42 -3.87 13.32 -21.18
CA HIS A 42 -3.97 14.63 -20.51
C HIS A 42 -3.06 15.70 -21.13
N ILE A 43 -3.31 16.96 -20.80
CA ILE A 43 -2.49 18.09 -21.28
C ILE A 43 -1.09 18.02 -20.67
N ASN A 44 -0.04 18.15 -21.47
CA ASN A 44 1.33 18.12 -20.97
C ASN A 44 1.55 19.13 -19.83
N GLY A 45 2.01 18.65 -18.66
CA GLY A 45 2.19 19.44 -17.45
C GLY A 45 0.96 19.53 -16.54
N ALA A 46 -0.17 18.96 -16.95
CA ALA A 46 -1.33 18.74 -16.09
C ALA A 46 -1.06 17.60 -15.11
N VAL A 47 -1.66 17.67 -13.93
CA VAL A 47 -1.61 16.58 -12.95
C VAL A 47 -3.00 16.29 -12.44
N HIS A 48 -3.32 15.00 -12.37
CA HIS A 48 -4.56 14.53 -11.79
C HIS A 48 -4.68 15.00 -10.33
N ALA A 49 -5.79 15.65 -9.99
CA ALA A 49 -6.06 16.21 -8.69
C ALA A 49 -7.50 15.92 -8.27
N VAL A 50 -7.64 15.33 -7.08
CA VAL A 50 -8.95 15.12 -6.46
C VAL A 50 -9.25 16.31 -5.55
N CYS A 51 -10.22 17.13 -5.93
CA CYS A 51 -10.62 18.33 -5.18
C CYS A 51 -11.92 18.09 -4.40
N ASP A 52 -11.83 17.28 -3.34
CA ASP A 52 -12.96 17.01 -2.44
C ASP A 52 -13.09 18.05 -1.31
N ALA A 53 -14.07 17.85 -0.42
CA ALA A 53 -14.27 18.72 0.75
C ALA A 53 -13.02 18.79 1.66
N ARG A 54 -12.19 17.74 1.68
CA ARG A 54 -10.96 17.72 2.46
C ARG A 54 -9.86 18.56 1.80
N ALA A 55 -9.75 18.53 0.47
CA ALA A 55 -8.79 19.35 -0.27
C ALA A 55 -8.99 20.85 -0.01
N LYS A 56 -10.25 21.27 0.19
CA LYS A 56 -10.61 22.64 0.56
C LYS A 56 -9.94 23.12 1.85
N ASP A 57 -9.94 22.29 2.88
CA ASP A 57 -9.44 22.68 4.20
C ASP A 57 -7.93 22.41 4.36
N THR A 58 -7.37 21.48 3.58
CA THR A 58 -6.00 20.99 3.77
C THR A 58 -5.01 21.48 2.70
N ILE A 59 -5.44 21.62 1.44
CA ILE A 59 -4.56 21.95 0.31
C ILE A 59 -4.72 23.41 -0.08
N MET A 60 -5.96 23.91 -0.25
CA MET A 60 -6.21 25.27 -0.75
C MET A 60 -5.52 26.39 0.07
N PRO A 61 -5.50 26.35 1.42
CA PRO A 61 -4.82 27.38 2.21
C PRO A 61 -3.29 27.38 1.99
N LYS A 62 -2.74 26.25 1.54
CA LYS A 62 -1.30 26.05 1.31
C LYS A 62 -0.87 26.40 -0.11
N ILE A 63 -1.80 26.70 -1.03
CA ILE A 63 -1.48 27.11 -2.41
C ILE A 63 -1.05 28.59 -2.43
N PRO A 64 0.07 28.94 -3.09
CA PRO A 64 0.47 30.34 -3.23
C PRO A 64 -0.56 31.19 -3.98
N LYS A 65 -1.00 32.29 -3.37
CA LYS A 65 -2.02 33.18 -3.94
C LYS A 65 -1.60 33.92 -5.22
N ASN A 66 -0.30 33.98 -5.50
CA ASN A 66 0.30 34.69 -6.63
C ASN A 66 0.66 33.75 -7.81
N VAL A 67 0.17 32.52 -7.80
CA VAL A 67 0.39 31.54 -8.86
C VAL A 67 -0.91 31.34 -9.60
N LYS A 68 -0.87 31.42 -10.92
CA LYS A 68 -2.02 31.14 -11.76
C LYS A 68 -2.33 29.64 -11.70
N LEU A 69 -3.58 29.29 -11.43
CA LEU A 69 -4.08 27.92 -11.49
C LEU A 69 -5.07 27.80 -12.63
N VAL A 70 -4.95 26.75 -13.44
CA VAL A 70 -5.93 26.37 -14.45
C VAL A 70 -6.41 24.95 -14.12
N LEU A 71 -7.72 24.80 -14.00
CA LEU A 71 -8.40 23.53 -13.74
C LEU A 71 -8.97 22.99 -15.05
N VAL A 72 -8.88 21.68 -15.26
CA VAL A 72 -9.46 20.99 -16.39
C VAL A 72 -10.26 19.79 -15.90
N ASP A 73 -11.30 19.44 -16.63
CA ASP A 73 -12.09 18.21 -16.50
C ASP A 73 -12.65 17.89 -17.88
N ASP A 74 -13.47 16.84 -18.01
CA ASP A 74 -13.93 16.36 -19.31
C ASP A 74 -14.67 17.42 -20.14
N ASP A 75 -15.60 18.18 -19.54
CA ASP A 75 -16.45 19.13 -20.27
C ASP A 75 -16.45 20.57 -19.75
N GLY A 76 -15.65 20.86 -18.73
CA GLY A 76 -15.52 22.21 -18.15
C GLY A 76 -16.42 22.44 -16.93
N THR A 77 -17.36 21.53 -16.62
CA THR A 77 -18.37 21.76 -15.59
C THR A 77 -17.76 21.74 -14.18
N ILE A 78 -17.03 20.68 -13.85
CA ILE A 78 -16.43 20.50 -12.52
C ILE A 78 -15.30 21.51 -12.33
N SER A 79 -14.50 21.74 -13.36
CA SER A 79 -13.39 22.68 -13.32
C SER A 79 -13.86 24.13 -13.14
N GLU A 80 -14.98 24.52 -13.78
CA GLU A 80 -15.58 25.85 -13.59
C GLU A 80 -16.06 26.07 -12.16
N GLU A 81 -16.82 25.14 -11.60
CA GLU A 81 -17.32 25.24 -10.22
C GLU A 81 -16.18 25.27 -9.21
N THR A 82 -15.18 24.41 -9.40
CA THR A 82 -14.00 24.33 -8.54
C THR A 82 -13.17 25.61 -8.62
N ALA A 83 -13.00 26.20 -9.81
CA ALA A 83 -12.29 27.47 -10.00
C ALA A 83 -12.98 28.60 -9.24
N LYS A 84 -14.31 28.72 -9.35
CA LYS A 84 -15.10 29.72 -8.62
C LYS A 84 -14.92 29.58 -7.12
N MET A 85 -14.98 28.35 -6.61
CA MET A 85 -14.72 28.06 -5.21
C MET A 85 -13.30 28.49 -4.81
N MET A 86 -12.25 28.05 -5.52
CA MET A 86 -10.86 28.41 -5.20
C MET A 86 -10.62 29.93 -5.20
N ARG A 87 -11.24 30.68 -6.12
CA ARG A 87 -11.19 32.14 -6.12
C ARG A 87 -11.83 32.77 -4.88
N SER A 88 -12.89 32.17 -4.33
CA SER A 88 -13.49 32.65 -3.08
C SER A 88 -12.52 32.56 -1.88
N PHE A 89 -11.49 31.71 -1.98
CA PHE A 89 -10.38 31.62 -1.03
C PHE A 89 -9.17 32.53 -1.37
N GLY A 90 -9.30 33.36 -2.41
CA GLY A 90 -8.27 34.32 -2.82
C GLY A 90 -7.16 33.75 -3.70
N LEU A 91 -7.40 32.59 -4.35
CA LEU A 91 -6.49 32.01 -5.32
C LEU A 91 -6.73 32.58 -6.74
N ASP A 92 -5.67 32.67 -7.55
CA ASP A 92 -5.77 33.06 -8.96
C ASP A 92 -6.18 31.86 -9.83
N ALA A 93 -7.38 31.35 -9.58
CA ALA A 93 -7.90 30.14 -10.23
C ALA A 93 -8.74 30.45 -11.48
N HIS A 94 -8.51 29.63 -12.49
CA HIS A 94 -9.09 29.64 -13.83
C HIS A 94 -9.48 28.21 -14.24
N TYR A 95 -10.18 28.06 -15.36
CA TYR A 95 -10.58 26.75 -15.89
C TYR A 95 -10.53 26.70 -17.41
N LEU A 96 -10.39 25.52 -18.00
CA LEU A 96 -10.40 25.35 -19.46
C LEU A 96 -11.84 25.37 -20.00
N GLN A 97 -12.12 26.29 -20.92
CA GLN A 97 -13.46 26.44 -21.49
C GLN A 97 -13.86 25.23 -22.33
N GLY A 98 -14.93 24.54 -21.91
CA GLY A 98 -15.44 23.32 -22.54
C GLY A 98 -14.59 22.07 -22.28
N GLY A 99 -13.70 22.14 -21.28
CA GLY A 99 -12.92 21.01 -20.78
C GLY A 99 -12.01 20.38 -21.82
N MET A 100 -11.60 19.14 -21.53
CA MET A 100 -10.75 18.32 -22.38
C MET A 100 -11.39 18.03 -23.75
N LYS A 101 -12.73 17.98 -23.85
CA LYS A 101 -13.46 17.83 -25.12
C LYS A 101 -13.14 18.92 -26.15
N ASN A 102 -12.80 20.12 -25.69
CA ASN A 102 -12.44 21.25 -26.54
C ASN A 102 -10.91 21.40 -26.73
N TRP A 103 -10.11 20.58 -26.05
CA TRP A 103 -8.65 20.60 -26.24
C TRP A 103 -8.28 19.98 -27.59
N ASN A 104 -7.61 20.76 -28.43
CA ASN A 104 -7.28 20.37 -29.82
C ASN A 104 -5.78 20.26 -30.08
N LYS A 105 -4.97 20.12 -29.03
CA LYS A 105 -3.50 19.95 -29.13
C LYS A 105 -3.11 18.56 -28.65
N ASP A 106 -1.82 18.23 -28.78
CA ASP A 106 -1.28 16.94 -28.37
C ASP A 106 -1.53 16.66 -26.88
N LEU A 107 -1.86 15.41 -26.59
CA LEU A 107 -2.00 14.86 -25.25
C LEU A 107 -0.82 13.96 -24.94
N VAL A 108 -0.46 13.92 -23.66
CA VAL A 108 0.49 12.94 -23.11
C VAL A 108 -0.31 11.79 -22.52
N LYS A 109 0.20 10.57 -22.65
CA LYS A 109 -0.36 9.36 -22.05
C LYS A 109 0.51 8.88 -20.91
N GLY A 110 -0.11 8.28 -19.89
CA GLY A 110 0.60 7.88 -18.68
C GLY A 110 1.14 9.07 -17.90
N SER A 111 1.81 8.83 -16.79
CA SER A 111 2.19 9.83 -15.78
C SER A 111 3.05 10.99 -16.36
N PRO A 112 2.96 12.21 -15.79
CA PRO A 112 3.64 13.38 -16.33
C PRO A 112 5.17 13.18 -16.32
N PRO A 113 5.96 13.86 -17.18
CA PRO A 113 7.41 13.65 -17.31
C PRO A 113 8.21 13.87 -16.02
N THR A 114 7.61 14.54 -15.04
CA THR A 114 8.13 14.79 -13.70
C THR A 114 7.63 13.77 -12.67
N ALA A 115 7.03 12.64 -13.06
CA ALA A 115 6.59 11.60 -12.13
C ALA A 115 7.56 10.41 -12.11
N ILE A 116 7.70 9.80 -10.93
CA ILE A 116 8.36 8.52 -10.74
C ILE A 116 7.33 7.50 -10.26
N THR A 117 7.29 6.34 -10.91
CA THR A 117 6.40 5.25 -10.47
C THR A 117 6.94 4.63 -9.17
N PRO A 118 6.07 4.09 -8.30
CA PRO A 118 6.51 3.42 -7.07
C PRO A 118 7.54 2.30 -7.30
N ASP A 119 7.37 1.44 -8.31
CA ASP A 119 8.35 0.40 -8.65
C ASP A 119 9.72 0.95 -9.07
N LYS A 120 9.74 2.06 -9.82
CA LYS A 120 10.98 2.73 -10.21
C LYS A 120 11.66 3.36 -8.99
N LEU A 121 10.88 3.92 -8.08
CA LEU A 121 11.39 4.47 -6.84
C LEU A 121 12.04 3.37 -5.98
N TRP A 122 11.35 2.25 -5.77
CA TRP A 122 11.88 1.11 -5.01
C TRP A 122 13.25 0.66 -5.53
N LYS A 123 13.40 0.51 -6.85
CA LYS A 123 14.69 0.16 -7.47
C LYS A 123 15.75 1.23 -7.25
N LYS A 124 15.41 2.52 -7.44
CA LYS A 124 16.35 3.64 -7.24
C LYS A 124 16.77 3.86 -5.79
N MET A 125 15.95 3.46 -4.81
CA MET A 125 16.31 3.55 -3.39
C MET A 125 17.57 2.74 -3.04
N GLN A 126 17.97 1.79 -3.89
CA GLN A 126 19.19 1.01 -3.75
C GLN A 126 20.46 1.82 -4.12
N ASP A 127 20.35 2.83 -4.97
CA ASP A 127 21.49 3.59 -5.53
C ASP A 127 21.87 4.85 -4.71
N GLN A 128 21.19 5.11 -3.59
CA GLN A 128 21.41 6.20 -2.60
C GLN A 128 21.50 7.67 -3.10
N ASN A 129 21.43 7.92 -4.41
CA ASN A 129 21.52 9.27 -5.00
C ASN A 129 20.19 10.02 -5.09
N ILE A 130 19.25 9.71 -4.19
CA ILE A 130 17.92 10.32 -4.14
C ILE A 130 17.71 11.03 -2.81
N PHE A 131 16.81 12.02 -2.80
CA PHE A 131 16.32 12.66 -1.59
C PHE A 131 14.80 12.61 -1.58
N LEU A 132 14.25 11.89 -0.61
CA LEU A 132 12.82 11.72 -0.43
C LEU A 132 12.28 12.85 0.46
N LEU A 133 11.46 13.73 -0.10
CA LEU A 133 10.87 14.87 0.59
C LEU A 133 9.37 14.64 0.81
N ASP A 134 8.99 14.34 2.04
CA ASP A 134 7.58 14.23 2.44
C ASP A 134 7.03 15.60 2.87
N VAL A 135 5.98 16.05 2.18
CA VAL A 135 5.41 17.40 2.38
C VAL A 135 4.11 17.42 3.17
N ARG A 136 3.77 16.30 3.82
CA ARG A 136 2.68 16.23 4.79
C ARG A 136 3.02 16.95 6.10
N ASP A 137 2.00 17.12 6.93
CA ASP A 137 2.19 17.65 8.28
C ASP A 137 2.88 16.59 9.16
N SER A 138 3.59 17.03 10.22
CA SER A 138 4.48 16.18 11.02
C SER A 138 3.79 14.97 11.64
N ASP A 139 2.53 15.13 12.04
CA ASP A 139 1.75 14.07 12.69
C ASP A 139 1.47 12.93 11.70
N GLU A 140 1.08 13.25 10.46
CA GLU A 140 0.87 12.27 9.38
C GLU A 140 2.18 11.57 9.00
N PHE A 141 3.29 12.30 9.00
CA PHE A 141 4.61 11.75 8.71
C PHE A 141 5.08 10.78 9.80
N SER A 142 4.82 11.11 11.06
CA SER A 142 5.23 10.30 12.21
C SER A 142 4.49 8.97 12.32
N ASP A 143 3.23 8.90 11.86
CA ASP A 143 2.43 7.66 11.88
C ASP A 143 2.89 6.66 10.80
N PHE A 144 3.24 7.14 9.60
CA PHE A 144 3.70 6.30 8.50
C PHE A 144 4.46 7.13 7.47
N ASN A 145 5.62 6.65 7.00
CA ASN A 145 6.42 7.29 5.96
C ASN A 145 7.24 6.27 5.18
N ILE A 146 7.80 6.70 4.04
CA ILE A 146 8.78 5.89 3.31
C ILE A 146 10.12 5.94 4.06
N PRO A 147 10.75 4.80 4.41
CA PRO A 147 12.02 4.80 5.13
C PRO A 147 13.09 5.67 4.45
N GLY A 148 13.74 6.52 5.23
CA GLY A 148 14.76 7.46 4.75
C GLY A 148 14.22 8.79 4.18
N SER A 149 12.91 9.01 4.20
CA SER A 149 12.32 10.30 3.86
C SER A 149 12.54 11.37 4.91
N VAL A 150 12.62 12.62 4.47
CA VAL A 150 12.74 13.83 5.29
C VAL A 150 11.44 14.60 5.19
N ASN A 151 10.89 14.99 6.34
CA ASN A 151 9.65 15.77 6.39
C ASN A 151 9.94 17.27 6.41
N ILE A 152 9.38 17.98 5.42
CA ILE A 152 9.23 19.44 5.44
C ILE A 152 7.82 19.70 4.95
N SER A 153 6.92 20.10 5.85
CA SER A 153 5.52 20.33 5.51
C SER A 153 5.39 21.31 4.34
N LEU A 154 4.35 21.15 3.52
CA LEU A 154 4.13 22.05 2.37
C LEU A 154 4.08 23.53 2.81
N SER A 155 3.50 23.82 3.97
CA SER A 155 3.44 25.18 4.54
C SER A 155 4.82 25.73 4.87
N ASP A 156 5.70 24.89 5.42
CA ASP A 156 7.06 25.26 5.80
C ASP A 156 8.02 25.28 4.62
N LEU A 157 7.73 24.51 3.57
CA LEU A 157 8.56 24.42 2.38
C LEU A 157 8.72 25.78 1.69
N PHE A 158 7.76 26.70 1.79
CA PHE A 158 7.88 28.02 1.19
C PHE A 158 8.82 28.98 1.94
N LYS A 159 9.29 28.60 3.14
CA LYS A 159 10.25 29.41 3.91
C LYS A 159 11.65 29.24 3.30
N PHE A 160 12.34 30.37 3.07
CA PHE A 160 13.65 30.39 2.41
C PHE A 160 14.69 29.46 3.08
N GLU A 161 14.73 29.46 4.41
CA GLU A 161 15.62 28.59 5.20
C GLU A 161 15.42 27.10 4.86
N ASN A 162 14.18 26.66 4.69
CA ASN A 162 13.87 25.26 4.41
C ASN A 162 14.22 24.85 2.98
N ILE A 163 13.91 25.70 1.98
CA ILE A 163 14.31 25.44 0.60
C ILE A 163 15.83 25.40 0.47
N SER A 164 16.54 26.27 1.19
CA SER A 164 17.99 26.35 1.14
C SER A 164 18.69 25.08 1.64
N ASN A 165 18.02 24.30 2.51
CA ASN A 165 18.50 23.04 3.07
C ASN A 165 18.26 21.82 2.16
N ILE A 166 17.54 21.99 1.04
CA ILE A 166 17.29 20.88 0.11
C ILE A 166 18.55 20.64 -0.74
N PRO A 167 19.06 19.39 -0.79
CA PRO A 167 20.27 19.08 -1.54
C PRO A 167 20.07 19.35 -3.04
N ARG A 168 21.10 19.90 -3.71
CA ARG A 168 21.03 20.21 -5.16
C ARG A 168 21.76 19.18 -6.01
N ASP A 169 22.54 18.31 -5.39
CA ASP A 169 23.32 17.24 -5.98
C ASP A 169 22.54 15.91 -6.08
N LYS A 170 21.35 15.84 -5.47
CA LYS A 170 20.49 14.66 -5.46
C LYS A 170 19.24 14.83 -6.30
N GLU A 171 18.70 13.71 -6.78
CA GLU A 171 17.38 13.67 -7.40
C GLU A 171 16.29 13.77 -6.31
N ILE A 172 15.49 14.84 -6.34
CA ILE A 172 14.46 15.09 -5.32
C ILE A 172 13.16 14.40 -5.70
N ILE A 173 12.58 13.60 -4.81
CA ILE A 173 11.27 12.97 -4.97
C ILE A 173 10.32 13.52 -3.91
N THR A 174 9.26 14.19 -4.32
CA THR A 174 8.24 14.76 -3.45
C THR A 174 7.13 13.75 -3.17
N ILE A 175 6.72 13.65 -1.90
CA ILE A 175 5.80 12.62 -1.39
C ILE A 175 4.66 13.30 -0.63
N CYS A 176 3.44 12.84 -0.88
CA CYS A 176 2.27 13.09 -0.04
C CYS A 176 1.30 11.89 -0.18
N PRO A 177 0.07 11.91 0.37
CA PRO A 177 -0.81 10.73 0.32
C PRO A 177 -1.11 10.24 -1.10
N HIS A 178 -1.41 11.16 -2.03
CA HIS A 178 -1.85 10.84 -3.40
C HIS A 178 -1.11 11.60 -4.53
N GLY A 179 -0.08 12.38 -4.20
CA GLY A 179 0.67 13.22 -5.17
C GLY A 179 0.21 14.68 -5.30
N ASN A 180 -0.99 15.04 -4.83
CA ASN A 180 -1.55 16.39 -5.00
C ASN A 180 -0.70 17.50 -4.33
N MET A 181 -0.33 17.34 -3.05
CA MET A 181 0.51 18.31 -2.34
C MET A 181 1.96 18.28 -2.83
N ALA A 182 2.45 17.09 -3.21
CA ALA A 182 3.78 16.88 -3.77
C ALA A 182 3.98 17.67 -5.08
N MET A 183 2.90 17.90 -5.84
CA MET A 183 2.94 18.77 -7.01
C MET A 183 3.19 20.24 -6.66
N VAL A 184 2.46 20.78 -5.69
CA VAL A 184 2.65 22.17 -5.24
C VAL A 184 4.08 22.35 -4.69
N ALA A 185 4.59 21.33 -3.99
CA ALA A 185 5.97 21.28 -3.55
C ALA A 185 6.96 21.27 -4.74
N THR A 186 6.79 20.37 -5.71
CA THR A 186 7.63 20.30 -6.91
C THR A 186 7.67 21.62 -7.66
N PHE A 187 6.53 22.31 -7.75
CA PHE A 187 6.46 23.66 -8.30
C PHE A 187 7.27 24.69 -7.48
N ALA A 188 7.14 24.67 -6.15
CA ALA A 188 7.92 25.55 -5.26
C ALA A 188 9.43 25.33 -5.41
N LEU A 189 9.85 24.07 -5.54
CA LEU A 189 11.24 23.68 -5.80
C LEU A 189 11.74 24.19 -7.16
N ALA A 190 10.94 24.00 -8.21
CA ALA A 190 11.29 24.45 -9.56
C ALA A 190 11.52 25.97 -9.63
N ARG A 191 10.73 26.78 -8.89
CA ARG A 191 10.93 28.24 -8.78
C ARG A 191 12.27 28.63 -8.16
N ASN A 192 12.89 27.73 -7.39
CA ASN A 192 14.19 27.92 -6.76
C ASN A 192 15.31 27.18 -7.51
N GLY A 193 15.05 26.76 -8.76
CA GLY A 193 16.01 26.06 -9.62
C GLY A 193 16.30 24.62 -9.20
N ILE A 194 15.47 24.04 -8.31
CA ILE A 194 15.61 22.67 -7.84
C ILE A 194 14.71 21.79 -8.70
N LYS A 195 15.31 20.82 -9.40
CA LYS A 195 14.55 19.81 -10.15
C LYS A 195 14.04 18.75 -9.18
N SER A 196 12.79 18.37 -9.33
CA SER A 196 12.18 17.30 -8.53
C SER A 196 11.17 16.50 -9.34
N HIS A 197 10.89 15.31 -8.84
CA HIS A 197 9.85 14.41 -9.33
C HIS A 197 8.76 14.22 -8.28
N ILE A 198 7.56 13.86 -8.73
CA ILE A 198 6.41 13.52 -7.90
C ILE A 198 6.35 12.00 -7.82
N LEU A 199 6.19 11.44 -6.61
CA LEU A 199 5.85 10.03 -6.48
C LEU A 199 4.41 9.81 -6.96
N GLU A 200 4.26 9.08 -8.06
CA GLU A 200 2.96 8.77 -8.65
C GLU A 200 2.09 7.99 -7.66
N GLY A 201 0.84 8.44 -7.49
CA GLY A 201 -0.10 7.87 -6.52
C GLY A 201 0.30 8.09 -5.06
N GLY A 202 1.41 8.80 -4.79
CA GLY A 202 1.91 9.07 -3.44
C GLY A 202 2.16 7.81 -2.61
N LEU A 203 1.87 7.91 -1.30
CA LEU A 203 1.97 6.79 -0.36
C LEU A 203 0.96 5.68 -0.65
N ALA A 204 -0.18 6.01 -1.25
CA ALA A 204 -1.17 5.01 -1.65
C ALA A 204 -0.60 4.11 -2.75
N GLY A 205 0.04 4.70 -3.77
CA GLY A 205 0.77 3.97 -4.81
C GLY A 205 1.96 3.19 -4.26
N TRP A 206 2.76 3.79 -3.38
CA TRP A 206 3.86 3.11 -2.68
C TRP A 206 3.43 1.84 -1.95
N SER A 207 2.26 1.88 -1.32
CA SER A 207 1.71 0.75 -0.58
C SER A 207 1.31 -0.43 -1.47
N GLN A 208 1.36 -0.30 -2.80
CA GLN A 208 1.05 -1.37 -3.76
C GLN A 208 2.28 -2.00 -4.42
N VAL A 209 3.49 -1.55 -4.09
CA VAL A 209 4.73 -2.12 -4.66
C VAL A 209 4.97 -3.52 -4.11
N LEU A 210 5.11 -4.50 -5.00
CA LEU A 210 5.43 -5.88 -4.68
C LEU A 210 6.87 -6.22 -5.10
N ASN A 211 7.71 -6.51 -4.11
CA ASN A 211 9.05 -7.04 -4.29
C ASN A 211 9.01 -8.58 -4.22
N THR A 212 9.83 -9.27 -5.01
CA THR A 212 9.82 -10.75 -5.07
C THR A 212 11.22 -11.32 -4.95
N VAL A 213 11.41 -12.29 -4.06
CA VAL A 213 12.71 -12.96 -3.82
C VAL A 213 12.54 -14.47 -3.77
N LYS A 214 13.49 -15.22 -4.34
CA LYS A 214 13.53 -16.68 -4.24
C LYS A 214 14.10 -17.08 -2.88
N ALA A 215 13.22 -17.40 -1.94
CA ALA A 215 13.54 -17.67 -0.55
C ALA A 215 14.08 -19.10 -0.29
N ALA A 216 13.62 -20.09 -1.06
CA ALA A 216 14.08 -21.47 -0.88
C ALA A 216 13.99 -22.30 -2.16
N LYS A 217 14.65 -23.47 -2.15
CA LYS A 217 14.63 -24.46 -3.23
C LYS A 217 14.20 -25.83 -2.69
N ASN A 218 13.33 -26.52 -3.42
CA ASN A 218 12.76 -27.85 -3.13
C ASN A 218 11.81 -27.96 -1.92
N PRO A 219 10.52 -27.58 -2.07
CA PRO A 219 9.94 -26.88 -3.22
C PRO A 219 10.50 -25.46 -3.35
N THR A 220 10.39 -24.87 -4.54
CA THR A 220 10.80 -23.47 -4.71
C THR A 220 9.83 -22.59 -3.95
N VAL A 221 10.34 -21.75 -3.04
CA VAL A 221 9.53 -20.76 -2.33
C VAL A 221 9.95 -19.39 -2.83
N ILE A 222 8.99 -18.63 -3.36
CA ILE A 222 9.16 -17.22 -3.70
C ILE A 222 8.38 -16.43 -2.66
N GLN A 223 9.08 -15.54 -1.95
CA GLN A 223 8.45 -14.60 -1.04
C GLN A 223 8.13 -13.33 -1.82
N VAL A 224 6.92 -12.81 -1.61
CA VAL A 224 6.40 -11.59 -2.20
C VAL A 224 6.15 -10.60 -1.06
N GLU A 225 6.86 -9.49 -1.06
CA GLU A 225 6.77 -8.44 -0.04
C GLU A 225 6.02 -7.23 -0.60
N LYS A 226 4.97 -6.80 0.09
CA LYS A 226 4.38 -5.47 -0.12
C LYS A 226 5.17 -4.45 0.69
N VAL A 227 6.20 -3.87 0.07
CA VAL A 227 7.26 -3.08 0.73
C VAL A 227 6.73 -1.88 1.53
N GLY A 228 5.61 -1.29 1.09
CA GLY A 228 4.98 -0.17 1.80
C GLY A 228 4.19 -0.57 3.05
N LYS A 229 3.91 -1.87 3.25
CA LYS A 229 3.07 -2.39 4.33
C LYS A 229 3.76 -3.47 5.17
N GLY A 230 4.85 -4.04 4.69
CA GLY A 230 5.51 -5.18 5.32
C GLY A 230 4.64 -6.45 5.38
N CYS A 231 3.66 -6.56 4.48
CA CYS A 231 2.90 -7.78 4.26
C CYS A 231 3.71 -8.74 3.38
N LEU A 232 3.67 -10.01 3.72
CA LEU A 232 4.40 -11.09 3.06
C LEU A 232 3.40 -12.13 2.56
N SER A 233 3.62 -12.53 1.31
CA SER A 233 2.90 -13.57 0.61
C SER A 233 3.89 -14.56 0.03
N HIS A 234 3.45 -15.77 -0.28
CA HIS A 234 4.35 -16.82 -0.74
C HIS A 234 3.79 -17.56 -1.94
N VAL A 235 4.60 -17.73 -2.98
CA VAL A 235 4.34 -18.63 -4.11
C VAL A 235 5.24 -19.84 -3.95
N ILE A 236 4.63 -21.02 -3.82
CA ILE A 236 5.33 -22.28 -3.55
C ILE A 236 5.17 -23.17 -4.77
N VAL A 237 6.27 -23.41 -5.48
CA VAL A 237 6.29 -24.14 -6.75
C VAL A 237 6.86 -25.53 -6.56
N SER A 238 6.12 -26.53 -7.02
CA SER A 238 6.53 -27.93 -7.09
C SER A 238 6.17 -28.47 -8.48
N GLU A 239 7.18 -28.79 -9.27
CA GLU A 239 7.03 -29.18 -10.68
C GLU A 239 6.32 -28.09 -11.50
N ASP A 240 5.23 -28.40 -12.19
CA ASP A 240 4.43 -27.45 -12.97
C ASP A 240 3.31 -26.79 -12.15
N GLU A 241 3.18 -27.08 -10.85
CA GLU A 241 2.11 -26.54 -10.00
C GLU A 241 2.63 -25.57 -8.94
N ALA A 242 1.82 -24.55 -8.66
CA ALA A 242 2.06 -23.58 -7.60
C ALA A 242 0.87 -23.43 -6.67
N ILE A 243 1.17 -23.22 -5.38
CA ILE A 243 0.23 -22.71 -4.38
C ILE A 243 0.62 -21.26 -4.05
N VAL A 244 -0.38 -20.39 -3.87
CA VAL A 244 -0.17 -19.04 -3.33
C VAL A 244 -0.79 -18.93 -1.94
N ILE A 245 -0.01 -18.46 -0.97
CA ILE A 245 -0.45 -18.20 0.40
C ILE A 245 -0.48 -16.68 0.63
N ASP A 246 -1.61 -16.18 1.11
CA ASP A 246 -1.93 -14.78 1.43
C ASP A 246 -1.65 -13.81 0.28
N PRO A 247 -2.27 -13.98 -0.90
CA PRO A 247 -2.01 -13.14 -2.06
C PRO A 247 -2.37 -11.67 -1.84
N LEU A 248 -1.51 -10.77 -2.30
CA LEU A 248 -1.59 -9.32 -2.16
C LEU A 248 -1.95 -8.66 -3.50
N TYR A 249 -2.56 -7.48 -3.49
CA TYR A 249 -2.70 -6.70 -4.73
C TYR A 249 -1.37 -6.04 -5.15
N PRO A 250 -1.10 -5.93 -6.47
CA PRO A 250 -1.92 -6.42 -7.60
C PRO A 250 -1.77 -7.92 -7.90
N ALA A 251 -2.87 -8.61 -8.20
CA ALA A 251 -2.92 -10.07 -8.39
C ALA A 251 -2.12 -10.56 -9.61
N GLU A 252 -2.01 -9.73 -10.65
CA GLU A 252 -1.33 -10.06 -11.91
C GLU A 252 0.15 -10.38 -11.69
N LYS A 253 0.75 -9.84 -10.61
CA LYS A 253 2.14 -10.12 -10.24
C LYS A 253 2.39 -11.60 -9.99
N TYR A 254 1.41 -12.31 -9.43
CA TYR A 254 1.52 -13.74 -9.13
C TYR A 254 1.52 -14.59 -10.39
N LEU A 255 0.80 -14.17 -11.44
CA LEU A 255 0.84 -14.82 -12.76
C LEU A 255 2.24 -14.71 -13.37
N GLU A 256 2.87 -13.54 -13.25
CA GLU A 256 4.24 -13.32 -13.72
C GLU A 256 5.23 -14.23 -12.98
N VAL A 257 5.15 -14.26 -11.64
CA VAL A 257 6.03 -15.07 -10.78
C VAL A 257 5.90 -16.56 -11.10
N ALA A 258 4.68 -17.09 -11.15
CA ALA A 258 4.46 -18.51 -11.44
C ALA A 258 4.96 -18.89 -12.85
N ARG A 259 4.71 -18.03 -13.84
CA ARG A 259 5.18 -18.22 -15.22
C ARG A 259 6.71 -18.23 -15.33
N GLN A 260 7.40 -17.36 -14.57
CA GLN A 260 8.87 -17.33 -14.55
C GLN A 260 9.48 -18.63 -14.01
N GLU A 261 8.78 -19.33 -13.12
CA GLU A 261 9.17 -20.65 -12.62
C GLU A 261 8.62 -21.82 -13.46
N GLY A 262 7.89 -21.55 -14.54
CA GLY A 262 7.31 -22.59 -15.40
C GLY A 262 6.12 -23.32 -14.78
N ALA A 263 5.41 -22.70 -13.83
CA ALA A 263 4.30 -23.32 -13.10
C ALA A 263 2.97 -22.57 -13.30
N ARG A 264 1.87 -23.29 -13.09
CA ARG A 264 0.50 -22.77 -13.01
C ARG A 264 0.04 -22.71 -11.56
N ILE A 265 -0.62 -21.63 -11.17
CA ILE A 265 -1.25 -21.52 -9.85
C ILE A 265 -2.47 -22.43 -9.85
N THR A 266 -2.52 -23.38 -8.94
CA THR A 266 -3.63 -24.36 -8.83
C THR A 266 -4.45 -24.18 -7.56
N LYS A 267 -3.83 -23.60 -6.51
CA LYS A 267 -4.45 -23.38 -5.21
C LYS A 267 -4.05 -22.04 -4.64
N ILE A 268 -4.99 -21.39 -3.98
CA ILE A 268 -4.82 -20.09 -3.34
C ILE A 268 -5.36 -20.21 -1.93
N ILE A 269 -4.65 -19.68 -0.95
CA ILE A 269 -4.95 -19.87 0.46
C ILE A 269 -4.81 -18.53 1.18
N ASP A 270 -5.81 -18.10 1.96
CA ASP A 270 -5.59 -17.11 3.02
C ASP A 270 -5.41 -17.87 4.36
N THR A 271 -4.39 -17.51 5.14
CA THR A 271 -4.13 -18.06 6.49
C THR A 271 -5.23 -17.69 7.47
N HIS A 272 -5.84 -16.52 7.29
CA HIS A 272 -6.89 -15.96 8.14
C HIS A 272 -7.63 -14.81 7.42
N GLN A 273 -8.70 -14.31 8.04
CA GLN A 273 -9.37 -13.08 7.62
C GLN A 273 -8.53 -11.83 7.90
N HIS A 274 -7.69 -11.45 6.93
CA HIS A 274 -6.85 -10.25 6.99
C HIS A 274 -7.64 -8.97 7.28
N ALA A 275 -7.06 -8.09 8.11
CA ALA A 275 -7.68 -6.85 8.57
C ALA A 275 -6.89 -5.58 8.17
N ASP A 276 -5.71 -5.75 7.60
CA ASP A 276 -4.72 -4.71 7.30
C ASP A 276 -4.54 -4.48 5.78
N HIS A 277 -4.86 -5.50 4.98
CA HIS A 277 -4.83 -5.47 3.51
C HIS A 277 -6.01 -6.23 2.89
N VAL A 278 -6.32 -5.89 1.64
CA VAL A 278 -7.32 -6.60 0.84
C VAL A 278 -6.66 -7.82 0.21
N SER A 279 -7.18 -9.02 0.48
CA SER A 279 -6.65 -10.24 -0.14
C SER A 279 -6.97 -10.27 -1.64
N ALA A 280 -5.96 -10.55 -2.44
CA ALA A 280 -6.09 -10.72 -3.88
C ALA A 280 -6.60 -12.12 -4.26
N ALA A 281 -6.96 -12.97 -3.29
CA ALA A 281 -7.29 -14.38 -3.53
C ALA A 281 -8.42 -14.57 -4.54
N GLN A 282 -9.51 -13.80 -4.39
CA GLN A 282 -10.65 -13.88 -5.32
C GLN A 282 -10.30 -13.44 -6.74
N GLN A 283 -9.52 -12.36 -6.89
CA GLN A 283 -9.10 -11.91 -8.22
C GLN A 283 -8.14 -12.92 -8.85
N LEU A 284 -7.19 -13.43 -8.08
CA LEU A 284 -6.24 -14.40 -8.57
C LEU A 284 -6.93 -15.72 -8.97
N ALA A 285 -7.93 -16.16 -8.21
CA ALA A 285 -8.77 -17.31 -8.58
C ALA A 285 -9.50 -17.07 -9.90
N ASN A 286 -10.09 -15.88 -10.09
CA ASN A 286 -10.76 -15.52 -11.33
C ASN A 286 -9.80 -15.50 -12.53
N LEU A 287 -8.56 -15.04 -12.34
CA LEU A 287 -7.54 -14.97 -13.40
C LEU A 287 -6.95 -16.33 -13.76
N THR A 288 -6.96 -17.30 -12.85
CA THR A 288 -6.25 -18.59 -12.99
C THR A 288 -7.16 -19.80 -13.10
N GLY A 289 -8.39 -19.72 -12.61
CA GLY A 289 -9.26 -20.87 -12.36
C GLY A 289 -8.80 -21.74 -11.18
N ALA A 290 -7.85 -21.26 -10.36
CA ALA A 290 -7.36 -21.98 -9.19
C ALA A 290 -8.41 -22.10 -8.09
N THR A 291 -8.33 -23.18 -7.32
CA THR A 291 -9.21 -23.39 -6.16
C THR A 291 -8.77 -22.53 -4.99
N MET A 292 -9.71 -21.77 -4.43
CA MET A 292 -9.50 -21.07 -3.16
C MET A 292 -9.70 -22.05 -2.01
N HIS A 293 -8.79 -22.04 -1.04
CA HIS A 293 -8.86 -22.82 0.18
C HIS A 293 -8.86 -21.89 1.39
N GLU A 294 -9.84 -22.04 2.28
CA GLU A 294 -9.98 -21.19 3.46
C GLU A 294 -10.24 -22.00 4.72
N SER A 295 -10.01 -21.38 5.87
CA SER A 295 -10.36 -21.97 7.16
C SER A 295 -11.86 -22.22 7.28
N GLY A 296 -12.24 -23.47 7.60
CA GLY A 296 -13.63 -23.83 7.92
C GLY A 296 -14.12 -23.35 9.29
N LEU A 297 -13.24 -22.72 10.06
CA LEU A 297 -13.54 -22.12 11.37
C LEU A 297 -13.85 -20.63 11.26
N GLU A 298 -13.84 -20.09 10.04
CA GLU A 298 -14.20 -18.72 9.70
C GLU A 298 -15.32 -18.69 8.66
N ILE A 299 -16.15 -17.64 8.72
CA ILE A 299 -17.29 -17.50 7.80
C ILE A 299 -16.86 -16.65 6.61
N TRP A 300 -17.00 -17.23 5.41
CA TRP A 300 -16.75 -16.57 4.14
C TRP A 300 -18.01 -16.60 3.27
N ASN A 301 -18.26 -15.50 2.57
CA ASN A 301 -19.36 -15.31 1.63
C ASN A 301 -18.84 -15.35 0.18
N ARG A 302 -18.06 -16.39 -0.12
CA ARG A 302 -17.49 -16.70 -1.44
C ARG A 302 -17.43 -18.23 -1.62
N SER A 303 -17.07 -18.71 -2.81
CA SER A 303 -16.86 -20.15 -3.04
C SER A 303 -15.41 -20.52 -2.73
N TYR A 304 -15.22 -21.57 -1.93
CA TYR A 304 -13.92 -22.07 -1.48
C TYR A 304 -14.03 -23.50 -0.99
N ASP A 305 -12.90 -24.20 -0.97
CA ASP A 305 -12.72 -25.48 -0.32
C ASP A 305 -12.25 -25.28 1.12
N PHE A 306 -12.83 -26.03 2.04
CA PHE A 306 -12.48 -25.93 3.45
C PHE A 306 -11.15 -26.63 3.76
N LEU A 307 -10.37 -26.00 4.61
CA LEU A 307 -9.23 -26.59 5.30
C LEU A 307 -9.49 -26.66 6.80
N ASP A 308 -9.22 -27.83 7.39
CA ASP A 308 -9.28 -28.09 8.83
C ASP A 308 -7.95 -28.67 9.35
N ASP A 309 -7.79 -28.71 10.68
CA ASP A 309 -6.59 -29.18 11.36
C ASP A 309 -6.16 -30.57 10.84
N LYS A 310 -4.85 -30.72 10.57
CA LYS A 310 -4.20 -31.95 10.09
C LYS A 310 -4.60 -32.40 8.67
N GLN A 311 -5.47 -31.67 7.98
CA GLN A 311 -5.73 -31.96 6.57
C GLN A 311 -4.45 -31.81 5.74
N GLU A 312 -4.32 -32.67 4.73
CA GLU A 312 -3.21 -32.62 3.78
C GLU A 312 -3.75 -32.36 2.37
N ILE A 313 -3.09 -31.49 1.62
CA ILE A 313 -3.33 -31.25 0.20
C ILE A 313 -2.02 -31.39 -0.58
N THR A 314 -2.11 -31.87 -1.82
CA THR A 314 -0.95 -32.05 -2.69
C THR A 314 -0.95 -31.06 -3.85
N PHE A 315 0.25 -30.78 -4.35
CA PHE A 315 0.50 -29.97 -5.54
C PHE A 315 1.85 -30.36 -6.13
N GLY A 316 1.87 -30.71 -7.41
CA GLY A 316 3.01 -31.40 -8.03
C GLY A 316 3.41 -32.63 -7.20
N LYS A 317 4.66 -32.65 -6.75
CA LYS A 317 5.19 -33.69 -5.84
C LYS A 317 5.24 -33.28 -4.36
N SER A 318 4.84 -32.07 -4.04
CA SER A 318 4.88 -31.53 -2.68
C SER A 318 3.55 -31.70 -1.97
N ARG A 319 3.62 -31.64 -0.65
CA ARG A 319 2.48 -31.77 0.24
C ARG A 319 2.46 -30.63 1.26
N LEU A 320 1.26 -30.09 1.46
CA LEU A 320 0.97 -29.09 2.48
C LEU A 320 0.05 -29.72 3.54
N ARG A 321 0.45 -29.62 4.81
CA ARG A 321 -0.30 -30.08 5.98
C ARG A 321 -0.77 -28.88 6.80
N VAL A 322 -2.04 -28.87 7.18
CA VAL A 322 -2.68 -27.79 7.93
C VAL A 322 -2.46 -27.99 9.44
N ILE A 323 -2.25 -26.88 10.15
CA ILE A 323 -2.26 -26.80 11.60
C ILE A 323 -3.21 -25.67 11.99
N HIS A 324 -4.28 -25.96 12.74
CA HIS A 324 -5.12 -24.91 13.30
C HIS A 324 -4.37 -24.17 14.40
N THR A 325 -4.23 -22.86 14.28
CA THR A 325 -3.43 -22.03 15.19
C THR A 325 -4.23 -20.79 15.60
N PRO A 326 -5.31 -20.94 16.39
CA PRO A 326 -6.10 -19.79 16.81
C PRO A 326 -5.30 -18.87 17.73
N GLY A 327 -5.65 -17.58 17.73
CA GLY A 327 -5.07 -16.60 18.64
C GLY A 327 -5.10 -15.19 18.07
N HIS A 328 -4.65 -15.03 16.82
CA HIS A 328 -4.86 -13.78 16.09
C HIS A 328 -6.33 -13.65 15.69
N THR A 329 -6.81 -14.63 14.92
CA THR A 329 -8.23 -14.86 14.64
C THR A 329 -8.65 -16.25 15.15
N PRO A 330 -9.95 -16.56 15.30
CA PRO A 330 -10.37 -17.90 15.72
C PRO A 330 -10.11 -18.96 14.64
N GLY A 331 -10.11 -18.57 13.36
CA GLY A 331 -9.88 -19.47 12.23
C GLY A 331 -8.45 -19.51 11.71
N SER A 332 -7.50 -18.80 12.34
CA SER A 332 -6.11 -18.75 11.87
C SER A 332 -5.50 -20.14 11.67
N LEU A 333 -4.94 -20.40 10.49
CA LEU A 333 -4.26 -21.63 10.11
C LEU A 333 -2.77 -21.37 9.82
N SER A 334 -1.93 -22.34 10.16
CA SER A 334 -0.54 -22.44 9.73
C SER A 334 -0.36 -23.64 8.80
N TYR A 335 0.60 -23.58 7.89
CA TYR A 335 0.79 -24.58 6.85
C TYR A 335 2.20 -25.11 6.82
N VAL A 336 2.37 -26.42 6.97
CA VAL A 336 3.68 -27.09 6.86
C VAL A 336 3.84 -27.68 5.47
N VAL A 337 4.92 -27.34 4.79
CA VAL A 337 5.23 -27.86 3.44
C VAL A 337 6.45 -28.76 3.49
N ASP A 338 6.27 -30.00 3.03
CA ASP A 338 7.28 -31.07 2.94
C ASP A 338 8.10 -31.27 4.23
N GLU A 339 7.52 -30.96 5.39
CA GLU A 339 8.19 -30.97 6.71
C GLU A 339 9.49 -30.15 6.77
N LYS A 340 9.65 -29.18 5.86
CA LYS A 340 10.81 -28.28 5.76
C LYS A 340 10.49 -26.84 6.10
N TYR A 341 9.29 -26.40 5.71
CA TYR A 341 8.86 -25.02 5.82
C TYR A 341 7.55 -24.96 6.59
N VAL A 342 7.36 -23.92 7.40
CA VAL A 342 6.07 -23.60 8.02
C VAL A 342 5.70 -22.15 7.73
N PHE A 343 4.52 -21.96 7.18
CA PHE A 343 3.90 -20.66 6.95
C PHE A 343 2.96 -20.37 8.10
N THR A 344 3.28 -19.36 8.92
CA THR A 344 2.70 -19.22 10.27
C THR A 344 1.56 -18.23 10.37
N GLY A 345 1.20 -17.56 9.27
CA GLY A 345 0.22 -16.47 9.32
C GLY A 345 0.61 -15.42 10.35
N ASP A 346 -0.40 -14.78 10.92
CA ASP A 346 -0.27 -13.78 11.98
C ASP A 346 -0.16 -14.41 13.37
N ILE A 347 0.58 -15.52 13.51
CA ILE A 347 0.76 -16.21 14.79
C ILE A 347 2.20 -16.03 15.30
N LEU A 348 3.18 -16.42 14.49
CA LEU A 348 4.60 -16.36 14.82
C LEU A 348 5.35 -15.56 13.74
N PHE A 349 6.08 -14.54 14.16
CA PHE A 349 6.91 -13.69 13.30
C PHE A 349 8.41 -13.88 13.60
N ILE A 350 9.28 -13.16 12.87
CA ILE A 350 10.76 -13.31 12.95
C ILE A 350 11.30 -12.93 14.33
N GLU A 351 10.78 -11.87 14.94
CA GLU A 351 11.22 -11.35 16.25
C GLU A 351 10.04 -11.05 17.19
N SER A 352 8.84 -11.52 16.84
CA SER A 352 7.60 -11.14 17.51
C SER A 352 6.50 -12.19 17.31
N ILE A 353 5.32 -11.89 17.84
CA ILE A 353 4.09 -12.67 17.62
C ILE A 353 3.01 -11.76 17.04
N GLY A 354 1.99 -12.38 16.44
CA GLY A 354 0.81 -11.62 16.04
C GLY A 354 -0.05 -11.20 17.23
N ARG A 355 -0.80 -10.12 17.04
CA ARG A 355 -1.71 -9.59 18.05
C ARG A 355 -3.01 -10.36 18.12
N PRO A 356 -3.63 -10.54 19.30
CA PRO A 356 -5.03 -10.93 19.39
C PRO A 356 -5.92 -9.84 18.83
N ASP A 357 -6.66 -10.16 17.77
CA ASP A 357 -7.38 -9.14 17.03
C ASP A 357 -8.76 -8.81 17.61
N LEU A 358 -9.28 -9.56 18.59
CA LEU A 358 -10.56 -9.28 19.26
C LEU A 358 -10.39 -8.67 20.66
N ARG A 359 -10.69 -7.36 20.79
CA ARG A 359 -10.53 -6.63 22.07
C ARG A 359 -11.43 -7.15 23.19
N ASP A 360 -12.69 -7.47 22.90
CA ASP A 360 -13.65 -7.91 23.93
C ASP A 360 -13.36 -9.33 24.46
N LYS A 361 -12.48 -10.06 23.76
CA LYS A 361 -12.03 -11.42 24.09
C LYS A 361 -10.51 -11.53 24.12
N ALA A 362 -9.82 -10.42 24.40
CA ALA A 362 -8.37 -10.35 24.25
C ALA A 362 -7.63 -11.38 25.11
N GLU A 363 -8.09 -11.62 26.35
CA GLU A 363 -7.52 -12.62 27.25
C GLU A 363 -7.71 -14.06 26.73
N GLU A 364 -8.92 -14.39 26.25
CA GLU A 364 -9.24 -15.69 25.65
C GLU A 364 -8.32 -15.96 24.45
N PHE A 365 -8.21 -14.98 23.56
CA PHE A 365 -7.43 -15.09 22.33
C PHE A 365 -5.93 -15.10 22.60
N ALA A 366 -5.44 -14.33 23.58
CA ALA A 366 -4.06 -14.41 24.04
C ALA A 366 -3.75 -15.81 24.64
N GLY A 367 -4.70 -16.40 25.37
CA GLY A 367 -4.58 -17.76 25.88
C GLY A 367 -4.51 -18.80 24.77
N GLN A 368 -5.36 -18.67 23.74
CA GLN A 368 -5.32 -19.51 22.54
C GLN A 368 -4.02 -19.34 21.76
N LEU A 369 -3.54 -18.10 21.61
CA LEU A 369 -2.28 -17.79 20.95
C LEU A 369 -1.11 -18.47 21.67
N TYR A 370 -1.07 -18.39 23.00
CA TYR A 370 -0.07 -19.09 23.82
C TYR A 370 -0.11 -20.60 23.55
N ASP A 371 -1.29 -21.21 23.54
CA ASP A 371 -1.44 -22.64 23.30
C ASP A 371 -1.03 -23.03 21.87
N SER A 372 -1.39 -22.23 20.86
CA SER A 372 -0.97 -22.43 19.46
C SER A 372 0.56 -22.39 19.31
N LEU A 373 1.21 -21.43 19.97
CA LEU A 373 2.66 -21.31 19.96
C LEU A 373 3.32 -22.50 20.68
N HIS A 374 3.02 -22.71 21.97
CA HIS A 374 3.75 -23.65 22.83
C HIS A 374 3.37 -25.12 22.60
N ASN A 375 2.10 -25.38 22.27
CA ASN A 375 1.61 -26.76 22.11
C ASN A 375 1.66 -27.27 20.68
N LYS A 376 1.82 -26.38 19.68
CA LYS A 376 1.85 -26.75 18.26
C LYS A 376 3.13 -26.27 17.57
N LEU A 377 3.27 -24.97 17.31
CA LEU A 377 4.35 -24.44 16.45
C LEU A 377 5.76 -24.68 17.01
N LEU A 378 5.99 -24.42 18.30
CA LEU A 378 7.30 -24.61 18.93
C LEU A 378 7.69 -26.09 19.13
N LYS A 379 6.77 -27.03 18.89
CA LYS A 379 7.05 -28.47 18.88
C LYS A 379 7.48 -29.00 17.51
N LEU A 380 7.43 -28.16 16.46
CA LEU A 380 7.98 -28.50 15.15
C LEU A 380 9.51 -28.68 15.22
N PRO A 381 10.11 -29.39 14.25
CA PRO A 381 11.57 -29.55 14.19
C PRO A 381 12.32 -28.22 14.25
N SER A 382 13.37 -28.15 15.07
CA SER A 382 14.11 -26.90 15.34
C SER A 382 14.68 -26.23 14.09
N ASN A 383 15.06 -27.02 13.08
CA ASN A 383 15.63 -26.54 11.82
C ASN A 383 14.59 -26.16 10.76
N MET A 384 13.29 -26.33 11.04
CA MET A 384 12.23 -25.94 10.11
C MET A 384 12.24 -24.42 9.92
N ILE A 385 12.17 -23.98 8.66
CA ILE A 385 12.17 -22.55 8.32
C ILE A 385 10.75 -22.00 8.47
N VAL A 386 10.64 -20.87 9.15
CA VAL A 386 9.40 -20.16 9.42
C VAL A 386 9.27 -19.00 8.43
N PHE A 387 8.15 -18.97 7.72
CA PHE A 387 7.74 -17.91 6.81
C PHE A 387 6.47 -17.21 7.37
N PRO A 388 6.60 -16.01 7.95
CA PRO A 388 5.45 -15.26 8.43
C PRO A 388 4.74 -14.51 7.30
N THR A 389 3.55 -13.98 7.59
CA THR A 389 2.77 -13.11 6.68
C THR A 389 3.01 -11.62 6.88
N HIS A 390 3.76 -11.26 7.92
CA HIS A 390 4.14 -9.89 8.21
C HIS A 390 5.55 -9.80 8.79
N HIS A 391 6.18 -8.65 8.60
CA HIS A 391 7.37 -8.27 9.34
C HIS A 391 7.22 -6.87 9.95
N GLY A 392 7.89 -6.63 11.08
CA GLY A 392 7.96 -5.31 11.68
C GLY A 392 8.81 -4.35 10.87
N VAL A 393 8.56 -3.04 11.03
CA VAL A 393 9.29 -1.96 10.33
C VAL A 393 10.80 -1.96 10.63
N SER A 394 11.18 -2.40 11.84
CA SER A 394 12.58 -2.48 12.26
C SER A 394 13.30 -3.75 11.80
N ILE A 395 12.55 -4.73 11.31
CA ILE A 395 13.10 -6.03 10.91
C ILE A 395 13.72 -5.87 9.53
N LYS A 396 14.99 -6.26 9.42
CA LYS A 396 15.69 -6.32 8.14
C LYS A 396 15.70 -7.76 7.63
N PRO A 397 15.51 -7.97 6.32
CA PRO A 397 15.63 -9.29 5.74
C PRO A 397 17.10 -9.76 5.79
N VAL A 398 17.30 -11.08 5.84
CA VAL A 398 18.61 -11.71 5.67
C VAL A 398 18.65 -12.30 4.27
N ASP A 399 19.65 -11.92 3.47
CA ASP A 399 19.73 -12.26 2.05
C ASP A 399 18.43 -11.92 1.28
N GLU A 400 17.85 -10.75 1.58
CA GLU A 400 16.58 -10.25 1.04
C GLU A 400 15.33 -11.06 1.43
N VAL A 401 15.46 -12.08 2.29
CA VAL A 401 14.36 -12.93 2.75
C VAL A 401 13.97 -12.61 4.20
N PHE A 402 12.68 -12.46 4.44
CA PHE A 402 12.07 -12.41 5.76
C PHE A 402 11.71 -13.82 6.22
N SER A 403 12.61 -14.47 6.96
CA SER A 403 12.36 -15.78 7.55
C SER A 403 13.14 -15.97 8.86
N THR A 404 12.76 -16.99 9.63
CA THR A 404 13.52 -17.46 10.80
C THR A 404 13.49 -18.99 10.88
N THR A 405 14.01 -19.58 11.95
CA THR A 405 13.85 -21.01 12.24
C THR A 405 13.06 -21.19 13.53
N ILE A 406 12.47 -22.38 13.73
CA ILE A 406 11.81 -22.71 15.00
C ILE A 406 12.77 -22.59 16.19
N GLU A 407 14.05 -22.95 15.99
CA GLU A 407 15.10 -22.77 17.00
C GLU A 407 15.26 -21.31 17.42
N LYS A 408 15.48 -20.40 16.45
CA LYS A 408 15.65 -18.97 16.71
C LYS A 408 14.38 -18.34 17.28
N ALA A 409 13.21 -18.76 16.79
CA ALA A 409 11.94 -18.27 17.30
C ALA A 409 11.79 -18.50 18.81
N LYS A 410 12.22 -19.67 19.32
CA LYS A 410 12.18 -19.97 20.78
C LYS A 410 13.01 -19.02 21.64
N GLU A 411 13.93 -18.26 21.04
CA GLU A 411 14.76 -17.30 21.77
C GLU A 411 14.02 -16.02 22.12
N HIS A 412 12.84 -15.76 21.55
CA HIS A 412 12.02 -14.59 21.86
C HIS A 412 11.60 -14.57 23.33
N ASP A 413 11.86 -13.46 24.02
CA ASP A 413 11.60 -13.35 25.46
C ASP A 413 10.12 -13.54 25.81
N ILE A 414 9.21 -13.09 24.94
CA ILE A 414 7.77 -13.30 25.14
C ILE A 414 7.38 -14.79 25.14
N LEU A 415 8.12 -15.66 24.45
CA LEU A 415 7.87 -17.10 24.40
C LEU A 415 8.50 -17.87 25.56
N LYS A 416 9.19 -17.18 26.48
CA LYS A 416 9.76 -17.77 27.70
C LYS A 416 8.88 -17.53 28.93
N LEU A 417 7.84 -16.70 28.79
CA LEU A 417 6.91 -16.35 29.86
C LEU A 417 6.00 -17.52 30.22
N SER A 418 5.51 -17.54 31.47
CA SER A 418 4.35 -18.37 31.81
C SER A 418 3.11 -17.92 31.03
N LYS A 419 2.08 -18.78 30.96
CA LYS A 419 0.83 -18.45 30.24
C LYS A 419 0.17 -17.20 30.82
N GLU A 420 0.15 -17.08 32.14
CA GLU A 420 -0.42 -15.94 32.86
C GLU A 420 0.33 -14.64 32.55
N GLU A 421 1.67 -14.66 32.58
CA GLU A 421 2.51 -13.51 32.26
C GLU A 421 2.39 -13.12 30.78
N PHE A 422 2.37 -14.12 29.88
CA PHE A 422 2.17 -13.92 28.45
C PHE A 422 0.84 -13.22 28.17
N VAL A 423 -0.27 -13.74 28.70
CA VAL A 423 -1.60 -13.16 28.49
C VAL A 423 -1.64 -11.72 29.00
N LYS A 424 -1.13 -11.48 30.22
CA LYS A 424 -1.06 -10.13 30.80
C LYS A 424 -0.26 -9.18 29.90
N GLN A 425 0.90 -9.60 29.40
CA GLN A 425 1.74 -8.79 28.56
C GLN A 425 1.08 -8.50 27.20
N VAL A 426 0.55 -9.52 26.53
CA VAL A 426 -0.10 -9.38 25.22
C VAL A 426 -1.32 -8.46 25.31
N VAL A 427 -2.16 -8.62 26.33
CA VAL A 427 -3.37 -7.80 26.51
C VAL A 427 -3.03 -6.34 26.87
N SER A 428 -1.87 -6.10 27.50
CA SER A 428 -1.42 -4.74 27.84
C SER A 428 -1.02 -3.89 26.62
N VAL A 429 -0.81 -4.51 25.46
CA VAL A 429 -0.33 -3.83 24.25
C VAL A 429 -1.48 -3.11 23.56
N THR A 430 -1.51 -1.78 23.68
CA THR A 430 -2.57 -0.91 23.17
C THR A 430 -2.27 -0.38 21.76
N ILE A 431 -1.95 -1.26 20.82
CA ILE A 431 -1.78 -0.84 19.42
C ILE A 431 -3.18 -0.57 18.81
N PRO A 432 -3.45 0.62 18.23
CA PRO A 432 -4.71 0.88 17.54
C PRO A 432 -4.87 -0.08 16.35
N ARG A 433 -6.11 -0.39 15.96
CA ARG A 433 -6.33 -1.13 14.70
C ARG A 433 -6.04 -0.22 13.49
N PRO A 434 -5.78 -0.78 12.30
CA PRO A 434 -5.76 0.00 11.06
C PRO A 434 -7.09 0.75 10.88
N MET A 435 -7.09 1.93 10.26
CA MET A 435 -8.30 2.77 10.17
C MET A 435 -9.45 2.09 9.41
N ASN A 436 -9.14 1.34 8.36
CA ASN A 436 -10.12 0.74 7.46
C ASN A 436 -10.41 -0.75 7.76
N TYR A 437 -9.95 -1.27 8.91
CA TYR A 437 -9.96 -2.70 9.18
C TYR A 437 -11.34 -3.37 9.04
N GLN A 438 -12.42 -2.69 9.47
CA GLN A 438 -13.77 -3.24 9.35
C GLN A 438 -14.20 -3.42 7.90
N LYS A 439 -13.92 -2.42 7.05
CA LYS A 439 -14.26 -2.46 5.62
C LYS A 439 -13.42 -3.51 4.91
N ILE A 440 -12.13 -3.62 5.24
CA ILE A 440 -11.22 -4.65 4.71
C ILE A 440 -11.74 -6.06 5.07
N ILE A 441 -12.06 -6.33 6.34
CA ILE A 441 -12.60 -7.62 6.77
C ILE A 441 -13.89 -7.95 6.00
N GLN A 442 -14.79 -6.99 5.83
CA GLN A 442 -16.05 -7.20 5.09
C GLN A 442 -15.82 -7.50 3.60
N ILE A 443 -14.83 -6.86 2.98
CA ILE A 443 -14.40 -7.14 1.60
C ILE A 443 -13.80 -8.53 1.50
N ASN A 444 -12.84 -8.86 2.37
CA ASN A 444 -12.15 -10.16 2.37
C ASN A 444 -13.13 -11.30 2.61
N LYS A 445 -14.13 -11.10 3.47
CA LYS A 445 -15.25 -12.04 3.65
C LYS A 445 -16.15 -12.18 2.42
N GLY A 446 -16.15 -11.25 1.47
CA GLY A 446 -17.11 -11.21 0.38
C GLY A 446 -18.50 -10.72 0.79
N THR A 447 -18.63 -10.08 1.96
CA THR A 447 -19.92 -9.51 2.42
C THR A 447 -20.26 -8.18 1.76
N ILE A 448 -19.25 -7.47 1.25
CA ILE A 448 -19.43 -6.27 0.42
C ILE A 448 -18.56 -6.37 -0.84
N PRO A 449 -19.01 -5.81 -1.98
CA PRO A 449 -18.23 -5.83 -3.20
C PRO A 449 -16.96 -4.98 -3.08
N LEU A 450 -15.88 -5.43 -3.71
CA LEU A 450 -14.65 -4.67 -3.86
C LEU A 450 -14.72 -3.75 -5.08
N ILE A 451 -14.45 -2.46 -4.88
CA ILE A 451 -14.10 -1.52 -5.94
C ILE A 451 -12.58 -1.49 -6.00
N GLN A 452 -11.97 -2.06 -7.05
CA GLN A 452 -10.51 -2.24 -7.09
C GLN A 452 -9.73 -0.92 -7.01
N THR A 453 -10.27 0.17 -7.55
CA THR A 453 -9.66 1.51 -7.46
C THR A 453 -9.58 2.06 -6.04
N ASP A 454 -10.34 1.49 -5.09
CA ASP A 454 -10.30 1.89 -3.67
C ASP A 454 -9.14 1.25 -2.90
N ILE A 455 -8.51 0.17 -3.40
CA ILE A 455 -7.52 -0.63 -2.66
C ILE A 455 -6.37 0.23 -2.12
N PRO A 456 -5.73 1.12 -2.91
CA PRO A 456 -4.64 1.95 -2.40
C PRO A 456 -5.06 2.83 -1.21
N ASN A 457 -6.33 3.26 -1.17
CA ASN A 457 -6.88 4.07 -0.09
C ASN A 457 -7.27 3.23 1.12
N LEU A 458 -7.83 2.03 0.89
CA LEU A 458 -8.17 1.08 1.95
C LEU A 458 -6.93 0.69 2.74
N GLU A 459 -5.81 0.50 2.04
CA GLU A 459 -4.55 0.04 2.62
C GLU A 459 -3.62 1.16 3.03
N LEU A 460 -3.98 2.44 2.91
CA LEU A 460 -3.09 3.53 3.29
C LEU A 460 -2.85 3.54 4.82
N GLY A 461 -1.58 3.62 5.22
CA GLY A 461 -1.16 3.73 6.62
C GLY A 461 -0.34 2.54 7.12
N PRO A 462 0.14 2.60 8.37
CA PRO A 462 1.14 1.67 8.89
C PRO A 462 0.54 0.27 9.12
N ASN A 463 1.42 -0.72 9.13
CA ASN A 463 1.10 -2.05 9.63
C ASN A 463 1.03 -2.06 11.16
N ARG A 464 0.01 -2.72 11.70
CA ARG A 464 -0.28 -2.75 13.14
C ARG A 464 -0.55 -4.17 13.68
N CYS A 465 0.00 -5.20 13.03
CA CYS A 465 -0.26 -6.62 13.34
C CYS A 465 0.73 -7.25 14.34
N SER A 466 1.96 -6.74 14.45
CA SER A 466 3.01 -7.30 15.32
C SER A 466 3.00 -6.76 16.75
N ILE A 467 3.25 -7.65 17.73
CA ILE A 467 3.53 -7.28 19.13
C ILE A 467 4.99 -7.58 19.47
N THR A 468 5.76 -6.53 19.79
CA THR A 468 7.08 -6.64 20.40
C THR A 468 6.99 -6.45 21.91
N ALA A 469 7.77 -7.20 22.69
CA ALA A 469 7.97 -6.89 24.10
C ALA A 469 8.64 -5.50 24.20
N ASN A 470 8.04 -4.57 24.94
CA ASN A 470 8.73 -3.33 25.31
C ASN A 470 10.03 -3.73 26.04
N ARG A 471 11.17 -3.22 25.58
CA ARG A 471 12.43 -3.29 26.31
C ARG A 471 12.39 -2.40 27.54
#